data_AF-A0A7L3EGT9-F1
#
_entry.id   AF-A0A7L3EGT9-F1
#
_cell.length_a   1.000
_cell.length_b   1.000
_cell.length_c   1.000
_cell.angle_alpha   90.00
_cell.angle_beta   90.00
_cell.angle_gamma   90.00
#
_symmetry.space_group_name_H-M   'P 1'
#
loop_
_entity.id
_entity.type
_entity.pdbx_description
1 polymer ?
#
loop_
_entity_poly.entity_id
_entity_poly.type
_entity_poly.pdbx_seq_one_letter_code
_entity_poly.pdbx_strand_id
1 'polypeptide(L)'
;MGGGGSTRRVTFEADENENITVVKGVRLSDSLIDRMKEPSSPAGRQPRGSAAVDEELKKRIAEELALERARRDSEAQKRRFFGKLLERERISSNEHLTRAILRERAATEEERQKAQLF
;
A
#
# COMPACT_ATOMS: atom_id res chain seq x y z
N MET A 1 4.55 -17.44 -55.10
CA MET A 1 4.47 -17.18 -53.65
C MET A 1 4.43 -18.51 -52.92
N GLY A 2 5.56 -18.95 -52.36
CA GLY A 2 5.65 -20.19 -51.57
C GLY A 2 6.15 -19.84 -50.16
N GLY A 3 5.22 -19.58 -49.25
CA GLY A 3 5.54 -19.29 -47.85
C GLY A 3 5.79 -20.59 -47.10
N GLY A 4 7.05 -20.90 -46.79
CA GLY A 4 7.44 -22.05 -45.99
C GLY A 4 6.93 -21.93 -44.55
N GLY A 5 5.76 -22.50 -44.27
CA GLY A 5 5.24 -22.67 -42.92
C GLY A 5 6.04 -23.74 -42.17
N SER A 6 6.98 -23.31 -41.33
CA SER A 6 7.73 -24.21 -40.43
C SER A 6 6.79 -24.86 -39.42
N THR A 7 6.39 -26.11 -39.68
CA THR A 7 5.51 -26.95 -38.86
C THR A 7 6.22 -27.56 -37.64
N ARG A 8 7.16 -26.83 -37.00
CA ARG A 8 7.87 -27.32 -35.82
C ARG A 8 7.06 -27.00 -34.57
N ARG A 9 6.81 -28.04 -33.75
CA ARG A 9 6.09 -27.93 -32.49
C ARG A 9 6.86 -26.98 -31.57
N VAL A 10 6.24 -25.85 -31.23
CA VAL A 10 6.75 -24.88 -30.27
C VAL A 10 6.02 -25.13 -28.95
N THR A 11 6.76 -25.27 -27.86
CA THR A 11 6.18 -25.34 -26.51
C THR A 11 6.52 -24.06 -25.76
N PHE A 12 5.53 -23.54 -25.03
CA PHE A 12 5.65 -22.35 -24.19
C PHE A 12 5.59 -22.79 -22.73
N GLU A 13 6.58 -22.38 -21.96
CA GLU A 13 6.63 -22.57 -20.52
C GLU A 13 6.70 -21.17 -19.88
N ALA A 14 5.85 -20.92 -18.87
CA ALA A 14 5.93 -19.72 -18.05
C ALA A 14 6.89 -20.03 -16.90
N ASP A 15 7.96 -19.25 -16.79
CA ASP A 15 8.91 -19.35 -15.68
C ASP A 15 8.28 -18.81 -14.39
N GLU A 16 8.83 -19.14 -13.22
CA GLU A 16 8.31 -18.70 -11.90
C GLU A 16 8.30 -17.17 -11.73
N ASN A 17 9.06 -16.48 -12.58
CA ASN A 17 8.97 -15.04 -12.78
C ASN A 17 7.93 -14.74 -13.87
N GLU A 18 6.76 -14.21 -13.48
CA GLU A 18 5.59 -13.88 -14.35
C GLU A 18 5.90 -12.95 -15.55
N ASN A 19 7.13 -12.45 -15.68
CA ASN A 19 7.61 -11.62 -16.78
C ASN A 19 8.50 -12.37 -17.80
N ILE A 20 8.69 -13.69 -17.69
CA ILE A 20 9.54 -14.46 -18.60
C ILE A 20 8.73 -15.57 -19.28
N THR A 21 8.76 -15.61 -20.61
CA THR A 21 8.20 -16.71 -21.41
C THR A 21 9.31 -17.46 -22.13
N VAL A 22 9.40 -18.77 -21.88
CA VAL A 22 10.40 -19.64 -22.51
C VAL A 22 9.77 -20.32 -23.71
N VAL A 23 10.38 -20.12 -24.88
CA VAL A 23 9.91 -20.67 -26.15
C VAL A 23 10.91 -21.70 -26.67
N LYS A 24 10.53 -22.99 -26.63
CA LYS A 24 11.41 -24.09 -27.05
C LYS A 24 11.21 -24.42 -28.54
N GLY A 25 12.31 -24.60 -29.27
CA GLY A 25 12.30 -25.00 -30.69
C GLY A 25 12.41 -23.87 -31.71
N VAL A 26 12.59 -22.63 -31.25
CA VAL A 26 12.87 -21.46 -32.11
C VAL A 26 14.39 -21.24 -32.19
N ARG A 27 14.93 -21.09 -33.40
CA ARG A 27 16.35 -20.78 -33.63
C ARG A 27 16.48 -19.32 -34.02
N LEU A 28 17.21 -18.54 -33.23
CA LEU A 28 17.56 -17.15 -33.55
C LEU A 28 18.93 -17.10 -34.24
N SER A 29 19.19 -16.04 -35.00
CA SER A 29 20.51 -15.79 -35.57
C SER A 29 21.44 -15.22 -34.51
N ASP A 30 22.75 -15.51 -34.61
CA ASP A 30 23.76 -14.98 -33.67
C ASP A 30 23.73 -13.44 -33.62
N SER A 31 23.51 -12.79 -34.75
CA SER A 31 23.35 -11.32 -34.85
C SER A 31 22.11 -10.76 -34.12
N LEU A 32 21.08 -11.58 -33.91
CA LEU A 32 19.86 -11.18 -33.20
C LEU A 32 20.00 -11.52 -31.71
N ILE A 33 20.66 -12.62 -31.38
CA ILE A 33 21.04 -12.99 -30.01
C ILE A 33 21.96 -11.91 -29.42
N ASP A 34 23.01 -11.50 -30.12
CA ASP A 34 23.94 -10.48 -29.62
C ASP A 34 23.26 -9.13 -29.41
N ARG A 35 22.32 -8.76 -30.30
CA ARG A 35 21.49 -7.55 -30.13
C ARG A 35 20.45 -7.64 -29.00
N MET A 36 20.04 -8.84 -28.60
CA MET A 36 19.18 -9.05 -27.44
C MET A 36 19.99 -9.15 -26.14
N LYS A 37 21.27 -9.54 -26.24
CA LYS A 37 22.19 -9.72 -25.12
C LYS A 37 22.80 -8.39 -24.66
N GLU A 38 23.11 -7.50 -25.59
CA GLU A 38 23.43 -6.11 -25.28
C GLU A 38 22.13 -5.29 -25.33
N PRO A 39 21.74 -4.60 -24.24
CA PRO A 39 20.66 -3.63 -24.37
C PRO A 39 21.09 -2.67 -25.46
N SER A 40 20.24 -2.49 -26.47
CA SER A 40 20.45 -1.51 -27.53
C SER A 40 20.74 -0.17 -26.87
N SER A 41 22.03 0.15 -26.73
CA SER A 41 22.47 1.42 -26.19
C SER A 41 21.95 2.44 -27.19
N PRO A 42 21.13 3.41 -26.77
CA PRO A 42 20.65 4.41 -27.70
C PRO A 42 21.88 5.12 -28.24
N ALA A 43 22.14 4.94 -29.52
CA ALA A 43 23.19 5.66 -30.20
C ALA A 43 22.99 7.16 -29.97
N GLY A 44 24.00 7.80 -29.37
CA GLY A 44 24.25 9.23 -29.49
C GLY A 44 23.36 10.18 -28.68
N ARG A 45 23.69 10.39 -27.40
CA ARG A 45 23.62 11.76 -26.82
C ARG A 45 24.55 11.92 -25.61
N GLN A 46 25.67 12.62 -25.86
CA GLN A 46 26.54 13.38 -24.95
C GLN A 46 26.24 13.31 -23.42
N PRO A 47 27.14 12.81 -22.55
CA PRO A 47 26.96 12.84 -21.10
C PRO A 47 27.56 14.12 -20.52
N ARG A 48 26.91 15.27 -20.75
CA ARG A 48 27.22 16.51 -19.99
C ARG A 48 25.99 17.16 -19.33
N GLY A 49 24.80 16.58 -19.50
CA GLY A 49 23.56 17.01 -18.82
C GLY A 49 23.05 16.04 -17.74
N SER A 50 23.61 14.83 -17.67
CA SER A 50 23.11 13.75 -16.80
C SER A 50 23.25 14.07 -15.32
N ALA A 51 24.41 14.59 -14.89
CA ALA A 51 24.67 14.86 -13.47
C ALA A 51 23.75 15.93 -12.87
N ALA A 52 23.43 16.99 -13.63
CA ALA A 52 22.52 18.03 -13.16
C ALA A 52 21.08 17.52 -13.06
N VAL A 53 20.65 16.70 -14.02
CA VAL A 53 19.33 16.05 -14.00
C VAL A 53 19.26 15.03 -12.87
N ASP A 54 20.32 14.26 -12.63
CA ASP A 54 20.39 13.29 -11.53
C ASP A 54 20.30 13.97 -10.16
N GLU A 55 20.97 15.11 -9.96
CA GLU A 55 20.87 15.88 -8.72
C GLU A 55 19.48 16.49 -8.53
N GLU A 56 18.84 17.00 -9.59
CA GLU A 56 17.47 17.49 -9.51
C GLU A 56 16.49 16.35 -9.16
N LEU A 57 16.69 15.16 -9.74
CA LEU A 57 15.85 14.00 -9.51
C LEU A 57 16.02 13.47 -8.08
N LYS A 58 17.25 13.40 -7.56
CA LYS A 58 17.52 13.10 -6.14
C LYS A 58 16.87 14.11 -5.21
N LYS A 59 16.92 15.41 -5.54
CA LYS A 59 16.30 16.47 -4.75
C LYS A 59 14.78 16.30 -4.69
N ARG A 60 14.12 16.02 -5.83
CA ARG A 60 12.68 15.75 -5.87
C ARG A 60 12.30 14.53 -5.04
N ILE A 61 13.07 13.44 -5.12
CA ILE A 61 12.85 12.24 -4.29
C ILE A 61 12.98 12.58 -2.81
N ALA A 62 14.01 13.34 -2.41
CA ALA A 62 14.21 13.72 -1.02
C ALA A 62 13.08 14.62 -0.50
N GLU A 63 12.62 15.56 -1.31
CA GLU A 63 11.50 16.46 -0.99
C GLU A 63 10.18 15.70 -0.86
N GLU A 64 9.87 14.81 -1.80
CA GLU A 64 8.67 13.97 -1.76
C GLU A 64 8.66 13.03 -0.55
N LEU A 65 9.82 12.43 -0.23
CA LEU A 65 9.98 11.59 0.95
C LEU A 65 9.83 12.40 2.26
N ALA A 66 10.28 13.66 2.30
CA ALA A 66 10.10 14.54 3.44
C ALA A 66 8.62 14.91 3.64
N LEU A 67 7.91 15.22 2.56
CA LEU A 67 6.47 15.49 2.59
C LEU A 67 5.68 14.26 3.04
N GLU A 68 6.03 13.07 2.56
CA GLU A 68 5.35 11.83 2.98
C GLU A 68 5.57 11.55 4.48
N ARG A 69 6.79 11.77 4.99
CA ARG A 69 7.07 11.66 6.43
C ARG A 69 6.24 12.65 7.25
N ALA A 70 6.22 13.92 6.86
CA ALA A 70 5.42 14.94 7.52
C ALA A 70 3.92 14.59 7.52
N ARG A 71 3.42 14.04 6.40
CA ARG A 71 2.05 13.55 6.30
C ARG A 71 1.80 12.40 7.29
N ARG A 72 2.66 11.37 7.31
CA ARG A 72 2.55 10.25 8.25
C ARG A 72 2.58 10.70 9.70
N ASP A 73 3.44 11.65 10.06
CA ASP A 73 3.52 12.18 11.41
C ASP A 73 2.25 12.95 11.79
N SER A 74 1.70 13.75 10.87
CA SER A 74 0.43 14.45 11.08
C SER A 74 -0.74 13.47 11.25
N GLU A 75 -0.77 12.38 10.48
CA GLU A 75 -1.78 11.34 10.58
C GLU A 75 -1.64 10.54 11.89
N ALA A 76 -0.42 10.22 12.31
CA ALA A 76 -0.14 9.58 13.59
C ALA A 76 -0.56 10.47 14.76
N GLN A 77 -0.30 11.77 14.68
CA GLN A 77 -0.76 12.75 15.67
C GLN A 77 -2.29 12.80 15.71
N LYS A 78 -2.97 12.90 14.56
CA LYS A 78 -4.44 12.84 14.49
C LYS A 78 -4.98 11.55 15.14
N ARG A 79 -4.43 10.38 14.78
CA ARG A 79 -4.81 9.08 15.38
C ARG A 79 -4.66 9.09 16.90
N ARG A 80 -3.55 9.63 17.43
CA ARG A 80 -3.34 9.78 18.88
C ARG A 80 -4.36 10.69 19.53
N PHE A 81 -4.68 11.83 18.93
CA PHE A 81 -5.67 12.77 19.47
C PHE A 81 -7.08 12.18 19.46
N PHE A 82 -7.52 11.61 18.33
CA PHE A 82 -8.83 10.95 18.24
C PHE A 82 -8.93 9.77 19.21
N GLY A 83 -7.87 8.97 19.36
CA GLY A 83 -7.85 7.88 20.34
C GLY A 83 -8.06 8.37 21.78
N LYS A 84 -7.40 9.46 22.18
CA LYS A 84 -7.59 10.07 23.51
C LYS A 84 -9.02 10.60 23.70
N LEU A 85 -9.59 11.21 22.67
CA LEU A 85 -10.95 11.76 22.74
C LEU A 85 -11.99 10.63 22.89
N LEU A 86 -11.88 9.59 22.07
CA LEU A 86 -12.75 8.41 22.12
C LEU A 86 -12.67 7.70 23.48
N GLU A 87 -11.46 7.56 24.02
CA GLU A 87 -11.30 6.95 25.36
C GLU A 87 -11.97 7.80 26.44
N ARG A 88 -11.80 9.12 26.39
CA ARG A 88 -12.45 10.04 27.33
C ARG A 88 -13.98 9.98 27.22
N GLU A 89 -14.51 9.94 26.01
CA GLU A 89 -15.94 9.79 25.76
C GLU A 89 -16.47 8.46 26.29
N ARG A 90 -15.75 7.35 26.03
CA ARG A 90 -16.09 6.02 26.53
C ARG A 90 -16.16 6.00 28.06
N ILE A 91 -15.18 6.59 28.75
CA ILE A 91 -15.17 6.67 30.22
C ILE A 91 -16.35 7.51 30.71
N SER A 92 -16.55 8.71 30.16
CA SER A 92 -17.66 9.58 30.56
C SER A 92 -19.03 8.92 30.36
N SER A 93 -19.21 8.22 29.23
CA SER A 93 -20.44 7.49 28.93
C SER A 93 -20.66 6.33 29.91
N ASN A 94 -19.61 5.57 30.20
CA ASN A 94 -19.67 4.46 31.15
C ASN A 94 -19.98 4.94 32.58
N GLU A 95 -19.36 6.04 33.02
CA GLU A 95 -19.70 6.68 34.29
C GLU A 95 -21.16 7.13 34.33
N HIS A 96 -21.65 7.75 33.26
CA HIS A 96 -23.04 8.20 33.18
C HIS A 96 -24.01 7.03 33.27
N LEU A 97 -23.75 5.95 32.51
CA LEU A 97 -24.52 4.72 32.55
C LEU A 97 -24.53 4.11 33.97
N THR A 98 -23.36 4.03 34.61
CA THR A 98 -23.23 3.50 35.97
C THR A 98 -24.07 4.31 36.96
N ARG A 99 -24.03 5.65 36.88
CA ARG A 99 -24.85 6.52 37.73
C ARG A 99 -26.34 6.35 37.47
N ALA A 100 -26.76 6.22 36.21
CA ALA A 100 -28.16 6.01 35.84
C ALA A 100 -28.70 4.69 36.40
N ILE A 101 -27.94 3.60 36.28
CA ILE A 101 -28.30 2.28 36.83
C ILE A 101 -28.48 2.35 38.35
N LEU A 102 -27.54 2.99 39.06
CA LEU A 102 -27.64 3.14 40.52
C LEU A 102 -28.88 3.95 40.93
N ARG A 103 -29.19 5.02 40.20
CA ARG A 103 -30.38 5.83 40.45
C ARG A 103 -31.66 5.02 40.22
N GLU A 104 -31.73 4.24 39.15
CA GLU A 104 -32.87 3.39 38.84
C GLU A 104 -33.07 2.31 39.91
N ARG A 105 -32.00 1.65 40.34
CA ARG A 105 -32.05 0.69 41.45
C ARG A 105 -32.54 1.30 42.75
N ALA A 106 -32.08 2.51 43.09
CA ALA A 106 -32.53 3.20 44.29
C ALA A 106 -34.02 3.56 44.20
N ALA A 107 -34.48 4.08 43.06
CA ALA A 107 -35.88 4.42 42.85
C ALA A 107 -36.80 3.19 42.91
N THR A 108 -36.40 2.10 42.26
CA THR A 108 -37.17 0.84 42.27
C THR A 108 -37.23 0.19 43.65
N GLU A 109 -36.15 0.27 44.43
CA GLU A 109 -36.14 -0.20 45.82
C GLU A 109 -37.04 0.66 46.72
N GLU A 110 -37.03 1.99 46.57
CA GLU A 110 -37.90 2.90 47.31
C GLU A 110 -39.39 2.63 47.02
N GLU A 111 -39.75 2.42 45.75
CA GLU A 111 -41.11 2.03 45.36
C GLU A 111 -41.50 0.68 45.96
N ARG A 112 -40.58 -0.30 45.98
CA ARG A 112 -40.81 -1.60 46.61
C ARG A 112 -41.08 -1.50 48.10
N GLN A 113 -40.33 -0.68 48.81
CA GLN A 113 -40.52 -0.46 50.24
C GLN A 113 -41.83 0.26 50.54
N LYS A 114 -42.17 1.28 49.74
CA LYS A 114 -43.48 1.96 49.83
C LYS A 114 -44.63 0.97 49.61
N ALA A 115 -44.54 0.10 48.60
CA ALA A 115 -45.57 -0.90 48.33
C ALA A 115 -45.71 -1.96 49.44
N GLN A 116 -44.70 -2.17 50.28
CA GLN A 116 -44.79 -3.07 51.45
C GLN A 116 -45.39 -2.40 52.69
N LEU A 117 -45.46 -1.06 52.71
CA LEU A 117 -46.01 -0.28 53.82
C LEU A 117 -47.51 0.00 53.68
N PHE A 118 -48.10 -0.31 52.52
CA PHE A 118 -49.54 -0.25 52.24
C PHE A 118 -50.14 -1.65 52.13
#